data_AF-A0A971AUG3-F1
#
_entry.id   AF-A0A971AUG3-F1
#
_cell.length_a   1.000
_cell.length_b   1.000
_cell.length_c   1.000
_cell.angle_alpha   90.00
_cell.angle_beta   90.00
_cell.angle_gamma   90.00
#
_symmetry.space_group_name_H-M   'P 1'
#
loop_
_entity.id
_entity.type
_entity.pdbx_description
1 polymer ?
#
loop_
_entity_poly.entity_id
_entity_poly.type
_entity_poly.pdbx_seq_one_letter_code
_entity_poly.pdbx_strand_id
1 'polypeptide(L)'
;MELHKSGVKRPLLAFDLSALPPNWQGYHATLSLYVEFSDGGATAARAYEVRRPWREREATWNLALAGEPWAHPGANGLGADPDRAAEPAYTATLRIATGWARFDVTDMLAGWAADPAANPGLLLVGAGPASYRFYSSDAAETDLRPVLEISYALPATPTSSPTPTSSPTPTSSASPTWTPSATWTATATGTATPSATGTATATPSATPTWTATATGTATPSPTWTATDTHTATATTTPTATPTATPVWFRQYLPWLGR
;
A
#
# COMPACT_ATOMS: atom_id res chain seq x y z
N MET A 1 26.17 -32.99 -4.02
CA MET A 1 26.75 -32.38 -2.80
C MET A 1 26.69 -33.34 -1.62
N GLU A 2 27.61 -33.29 -0.65
CA GLU A 2 27.63 -34.24 0.48
C GLU A 2 27.82 -33.54 1.83
N LEU A 3 27.01 -33.94 2.81
CA LEU A 3 27.09 -33.58 4.22
C LEU A 3 27.65 -34.79 4.97
N HIS A 4 28.93 -34.74 5.34
CA HIS A 4 29.60 -35.90 5.93
C HIS A 4 29.58 -35.86 7.46
N LYS A 5 29.39 -37.01 8.10
CA LYS A 5 29.34 -37.18 9.58
C LYS A 5 30.57 -36.67 10.34
N SER A 6 31.75 -36.68 9.72
CA SER A 6 32.98 -36.12 10.31
C SER A 6 33.16 -34.62 10.06
N GLY A 7 32.25 -33.98 9.33
CA GLY A 7 32.30 -32.56 9.00
C GLY A 7 33.34 -32.17 7.93
N VAL A 8 34.03 -33.14 7.31
CA VAL A 8 35.05 -32.91 6.26
C VAL A 8 34.47 -32.59 4.88
N LYS A 9 33.17 -32.81 4.68
CA LYS A 9 32.42 -32.35 3.50
C LYS A 9 31.19 -31.61 3.98
N ARG A 10 30.99 -30.41 3.42
CA ARG A 10 29.96 -29.46 3.82
C ARG A 10 29.36 -28.85 2.56
N PRO A 11 28.05 -29.01 2.33
CA PRO A 11 27.36 -28.31 1.26
C PRO A 11 27.48 -26.80 1.47
N LEU A 12 27.92 -26.11 0.42
CA LEU A 12 28.04 -24.65 0.36
C LEU A 12 27.19 -24.20 -0.81
N LEU A 13 26.21 -23.31 -0.56
CA LEU A 13 25.18 -22.94 -1.53
C LEU A 13 25.03 -21.43 -1.57
N ALA A 14 24.82 -20.85 -2.75
CA ALA A 14 24.53 -19.43 -2.93
C ALA A 14 23.40 -19.23 -3.94
N PHE A 15 22.52 -18.27 -3.68
CA PHE A 15 21.37 -17.99 -4.53
C PHE A 15 21.45 -16.57 -5.07
N ASP A 16 21.19 -16.41 -6.36
CA ASP A 16 21.13 -15.09 -6.97
C ASP A 16 19.76 -14.46 -6.71
N LEU A 17 19.76 -13.45 -5.84
CA LEU A 17 18.57 -12.72 -5.45
C LEU A 17 18.25 -11.54 -6.38
N SER A 18 19.06 -11.29 -7.42
CA SER A 18 18.85 -10.15 -8.34
C SER A 18 17.53 -10.24 -9.12
N ALA A 19 16.93 -11.43 -9.19
CA ALA A 19 15.62 -11.65 -9.78
C ALA A 19 14.45 -11.28 -8.84
N LEU A 20 14.71 -10.95 -7.57
CA LEU A 20 13.67 -10.45 -6.67
C LEU A 20 13.42 -8.95 -6.96
N PRO A 21 12.14 -8.51 -6.99
CA PRO A 21 11.81 -7.10 -7.12
C PRO A 21 12.31 -6.31 -5.90
N PRO A 22 12.48 -4.97 -5.98
CA PRO A 22 12.81 -4.15 -4.81
C PRO A 22 11.62 -4.02 -3.84
N ASN A 23 11.90 -3.67 -2.58
CA ASN A 23 10.91 -3.31 -1.55
C ASN A 23 9.90 -4.39 -1.15
N TRP A 24 10.25 -5.67 -1.27
CA TRP A 24 9.43 -6.79 -0.80
C TRP A 24 9.36 -6.84 0.74
N GLN A 25 8.24 -7.33 1.26
CA GLN A 25 7.92 -7.35 2.69
C GLN A 25 7.28 -8.68 3.10
N GLY A 26 7.22 -8.94 4.41
CA GLY A 26 6.48 -10.08 4.98
C GLY A 26 6.98 -11.44 4.48
N TYR A 27 8.27 -11.57 4.21
CA TYR A 27 8.81 -12.69 3.47
C TYR A 27 9.08 -13.94 4.31
N HIS A 28 9.12 -15.08 3.63
CA HIS A 28 9.50 -16.37 4.17
C HIS A 28 10.30 -17.15 3.14
N ALA A 29 11.34 -17.86 3.58
CA ALA A 29 12.25 -18.58 2.70
C ALA A 29 12.43 -20.03 3.14
N THR A 30 12.24 -20.96 2.21
CA THR A 30 12.51 -22.38 2.43
C THR A 30 13.53 -22.88 1.43
N LEU A 31 14.69 -23.31 1.92
CA LEU A 31 15.62 -24.10 1.13
C LEU A 31 15.11 -25.54 1.06
N SER A 32 14.93 -26.06 -0.15
CA SER A 32 14.59 -27.46 -0.39
C SER A 32 15.74 -28.18 -1.08
N LEU A 33 16.23 -29.26 -0.46
CA LEU A 33 17.28 -30.12 -0.99
C LEU A 33 16.76 -31.56 -1.10
N TYR A 34 16.93 -32.18 -2.27
CA TYR A 34 16.57 -33.59 -2.42
C TYR A 34 17.71 -34.49 -1.92
N VAL A 35 17.43 -35.33 -0.92
CA VAL A 35 18.33 -36.38 -0.45
C VAL A 35 18.32 -37.52 -1.46
N GLU A 36 19.45 -37.73 -2.10
CA GLU A 36 19.70 -38.86 -3.01
C GLU A 36 20.02 -40.13 -2.21
N PHE A 37 20.79 -39.99 -1.14
CA PHE A 37 21.30 -41.12 -0.38
C PHE A 37 21.64 -40.75 1.07
N SER A 38 21.52 -41.72 1.98
CA SER A 38 22.02 -41.66 3.36
C SER A 38 22.65 -43.00 3.76
N ASP A 39 23.71 -42.96 4.58
CA ASP A 39 24.31 -44.17 5.17
C ASP A 39 23.57 -44.68 6.43
N GLY A 40 22.43 -44.07 6.77
CA GLY A 40 21.54 -44.50 7.84
C GLY A 40 21.86 -43.90 9.21
N GLY A 41 20.82 -43.45 9.90
CA GLY A 41 20.92 -42.77 11.20
C GLY A 41 20.26 -41.39 11.17
N ALA A 42 20.23 -40.70 12.31
CA ALA A 42 19.68 -39.36 12.42
C ALA A 42 20.80 -38.34 12.60
N THR A 43 20.93 -37.39 11.66
CA THR A 43 21.93 -36.31 11.74
C THR A 43 21.26 -34.96 11.77
N ALA A 44 21.70 -34.07 12.66
CA ALA A 44 21.31 -32.67 12.61
C ALA A 44 22.07 -31.98 11.48
N ALA A 45 21.36 -31.45 10.49
CA ALA A 45 21.88 -30.59 9.45
C ALA A 45 21.64 -29.13 9.87
N ARG A 46 22.73 -28.44 10.20
CA ARG A 46 22.72 -27.06 10.69
C ARG A 46 23.05 -26.11 9.54
N ALA A 47 22.18 -25.15 9.29
CA ALA A 47 22.36 -24.11 8.29
C ALA A 47 22.97 -22.88 8.93
N TYR A 48 24.16 -22.49 8.46
CA TYR A 48 24.86 -21.28 8.87
C TYR A 48 24.88 -20.29 7.72
N GLU A 49 24.64 -19.02 8.03
CA GLU A 49 24.88 -17.92 7.09
C GLU A 49 26.39 -17.79 6.89
N VAL A 50 26.85 -17.81 5.65
CA VAL A 50 28.26 -17.52 5.33
C VAL A 50 28.47 -16.02 5.47
N ARG A 51 29.68 -15.59 5.80
CA ARG A 51 30.04 -14.17 5.96
C ARG A 51 31.18 -13.78 5.03
N ARG A 52 32.14 -14.69 4.83
CA ARG A 52 33.26 -14.47 3.91
C ARG A 52 32.84 -14.73 2.44
N PRO A 53 33.14 -13.83 1.50
CA PRO A 53 32.90 -14.06 0.07
C PRO A 53 33.62 -15.29 -0.46
N TRP A 54 33.00 -16.02 -1.38
CA TRP A 54 33.58 -17.18 -2.07
C TRP A 54 33.03 -17.31 -3.49
N ARG A 55 33.67 -18.17 -4.29
CA ARG A 55 33.20 -18.57 -5.63
C ARG A 55 33.16 -20.07 -5.73
N GLU A 56 32.13 -20.63 -6.34
CA GLU A 56 31.87 -22.07 -6.28
C GLU A 56 32.94 -22.90 -6.95
N ARG A 57 33.46 -22.42 -8.08
CA ARG A 57 34.54 -23.10 -8.79
C ARG A 57 35.92 -22.92 -8.18
N GLU A 58 36.07 -21.97 -7.25
CA GLU A 58 37.36 -21.66 -6.61
C GLU A 58 37.43 -22.15 -5.15
N ALA A 59 36.27 -22.29 -4.50
CA ALA A 59 36.18 -22.68 -3.11
C ALA A 59 36.65 -24.13 -2.90
N THR A 60 37.53 -24.30 -1.94
CA THR A 60 38.03 -25.59 -1.47
C THR A 60 37.92 -25.66 0.05
N TRP A 61 38.39 -26.76 0.65
CA TRP A 61 38.46 -26.86 2.10
C TRP A 61 39.30 -25.73 2.74
N ASN A 62 40.37 -25.27 2.08
CA ASN A 62 41.28 -24.27 2.63
C ASN A 62 41.08 -22.86 2.05
N LEU A 63 40.54 -22.75 0.83
CA LEU A 63 40.42 -21.50 0.09
C LEU A 63 38.96 -21.12 -0.13
N ALA A 64 38.61 -19.86 0.08
CA ALA A 64 37.31 -19.29 -0.25
C ALA A 64 37.28 -18.80 -1.71
N LEU A 65 38.37 -18.18 -2.14
CA LEU A 65 38.65 -17.76 -3.53
C LEU A 65 40.06 -18.20 -3.91
N ALA A 66 40.40 -18.15 -5.19
CA ALA A 66 41.76 -18.41 -5.64
C ALA A 66 42.76 -17.46 -4.96
N GLY A 67 43.65 -18.01 -4.12
CA GLY A 67 44.64 -17.23 -3.37
C GLY A 67 44.15 -16.64 -2.03
N GLU A 68 42.85 -16.70 -1.75
CA GLU A 68 42.27 -16.17 -0.50
C GLU A 68 41.77 -17.31 0.39
N PRO A 69 42.43 -17.58 1.54
CA PRO A 69 42.04 -18.65 2.43
C PRO A 69 40.75 -18.34 3.19
N TRP A 70 40.05 -19.39 3.62
CA TRP A 70 39.15 -19.29 4.77
C TRP A 70 39.96 -18.92 6.01
N ALA A 71 39.37 -18.18 6.96
CA ALA A 71 40.04 -17.89 8.23
C ALA A 71 40.37 -19.19 8.98
N HIS A 72 39.49 -20.19 8.93
CA HIS A 72 39.83 -21.57 9.26
C HIS A 72 39.26 -22.57 8.24
N PRO A 73 39.98 -23.67 7.96
CA PRO A 73 39.54 -24.65 6.98
C PRO A 73 38.10 -25.14 7.19
N GLY A 74 37.35 -25.27 6.09
CA GLY A 74 35.94 -25.62 6.07
C GLY A 74 35.01 -24.49 6.49
N ALA A 75 35.43 -23.22 6.30
CA ALA A 75 34.70 -22.02 6.71
C ALA A 75 34.34 -22.03 8.20
N ASN A 76 35.35 -22.26 9.06
CA ASN A 76 35.17 -22.40 10.51
C ASN A 76 35.65 -21.19 11.34
N GLY A 77 36.17 -20.14 10.70
CA GLY A 77 36.60 -18.94 11.39
C GLY A 77 35.42 -18.21 12.04
N LEU A 78 35.52 -17.95 13.34
CA LEU A 78 34.51 -17.19 14.13
C LEU A 78 35.12 -15.96 14.80
N GLY A 79 36.30 -15.52 14.35
CA GLY A 79 37.03 -14.38 14.91
C GLY A 79 36.46 -13.03 14.44
N ALA A 80 37.31 -11.99 14.48
CA ALA A 80 36.92 -10.62 14.08
C ALA A 80 36.47 -10.51 12.60
N ASP A 81 36.99 -11.38 11.73
CA ASP A 81 36.57 -11.55 10.34
C ASP A 81 36.07 -12.99 10.13
N PRO A 82 34.81 -13.28 10.54
CA PRO A 82 34.30 -14.64 10.58
C PRO A 82 34.00 -15.17 9.18
N ASP A 83 34.21 -16.47 8.96
CA ASP A 83 33.84 -17.15 7.72
C ASP A 83 32.32 -17.36 7.63
N ARG A 84 31.67 -17.54 8.77
CA ARG A 84 30.22 -17.81 8.90
C ARG A 84 29.68 -17.27 10.23
N ALA A 85 28.36 -17.20 10.37
CA ALA A 85 27.70 -16.94 11.64
C ALA A 85 28.10 -17.98 12.71
N ALA A 86 28.23 -17.54 13.96
CA ALA A 86 28.59 -18.40 15.08
C ALA A 86 27.50 -19.46 15.36
N GLU A 87 26.25 -19.02 15.39
CA GLU A 87 25.07 -19.86 15.57
C GLU A 87 24.41 -20.21 14.24
N PRO A 88 23.79 -21.40 14.12
CA PRO A 88 23.03 -21.74 12.93
C PRO A 88 21.73 -20.96 12.91
N ALA A 89 21.33 -20.44 11.76
CA ALA A 89 20.01 -19.82 11.62
C ALA A 89 18.90 -20.86 11.69
N TYR A 90 19.20 -22.11 11.30
CA TYR A 90 18.24 -23.21 11.40
C TYR A 90 18.93 -24.57 11.57
N THR A 91 18.26 -25.49 12.25
CA THR A 91 18.71 -26.88 12.40
C THR A 91 17.59 -27.85 12.04
N ALA A 92 17.78 -28.63 10.99
CA ALA A 92 16.89 -29.74 10.62
C ALA A 92 17.45 -31.06 11.15
N THR A 93 16.60 -31.95 11.66
CA THR A 93 17.02 -33.33 11.93
C THR A 93 16.67 -34.21 10.73
N LEU A 94 17.69 -34.65 9.99
CA LEU A 94 17.52 -35.56 8.87
C LEU A 94 17.37 -37.00 9.39
N ARG A 95 16.34 -37.70 8.89
CA ARG A 95 16.02 -39.10 9.21
C ARG A 95 15.52 -39.90 8.01
N ILE A 96 15.63 -39.30 6.82
CA ILE A 96 15.09 -39.85 5.57
C ILE A 96 16.21 -40.53 4.78
N ALA A 97 15.92 -41.63 4.10
CA ALA A 97 16.88 -42.25 3.19
C ALA A 97 16.93 -41.51 1.84
N THR A 98 15.77 -41.10 1.35
CA THR A 98 15.58 -40.31 0.12
C THR A 98 14.42 -39.32 0.29
N GLY A 99 14.39 -38.26 -0.52
CA GLY A 99 13.30 -37.28 -0.55
C GLY A 99 13.69 -35.87 -0.14
N TRP A 100 12.71 -34.96 -0.10
CA TRP A 100 12.95 -33.53 0.17
C TRP A 100 13.23 -33.25 1.64
N ALA A 101 14.43 -32.74 1.93
CA ALA A 101 14.76 -32.04 3.16
C ALA A 101 14.48 -30.54 2.99
N ARG A 102 13.86 -29.93 4.00
CA ARG A 102 13.50 -28.50 4.01
C ARG A 102 14.15 -27.78 5.19
N PHE A 103 14.62 -26.57 4.93
CA PHE A 103 15.24 -25.71 5.91
C PHE A 103 14.56 -24.34 5.85
N ASP A 104 14.05 -23.88 6.98
CA ASP A 104 13.57 -22.50 7.10
C ASP A 104 14.79 -21.58 7.18
N VAL A 105 14.97 -20.75 6.17
CA VAL A 105 16.11 -19.82 6.06
C VAL A 105 15.61 -18.38 6.02
N THR A 106 14.42 -18.12 6.55
CA THR A 106 13.78 -16.80 6.56
C THR A 106 14.67 -15.74 7.20
N ASP A 107 15.34 -16.06 8.32
CA ASP A 107 16.25 -15.13 9.01
C ASP A 107 17.49 -14.81 8.17
N MET A 108 18.02 -15.78 7.41
CA MET A 108 19.14 -15.54 6.50
C MET A 108 18.71 -14.63 5.34
N LEU A 109 17.52 -14.87 4.81
CA LEU A 109 16.96 -14.06 3.73
C LEU A 109 16.79 -12.59 4.17
N ALA A 110 16.47 -12.34 5.44
CA ALA A 110 16.40 -10.99 5.98
C ALA A 110 17.74 -10.24 5.88
N GLY A 111 18.85 -10.92 6.19
CA GLY A 111 20.20 -10.37 6.03
C GLY A 111 20.53 -10.10 4.56
N TRP A 112 20.22 -11.05 3.68
CA TRP A 112 20.49 -10.91 2.25
C TRP A 112 19.61 -9.85 1.57
N ALA A 113 18.43 -9.55 2.12
CA ALA A 113 17.57 -8.46 1.64
C ALA A 113 18.22 -7.09 1.79
N ALA A 114 19.00 -6.90 2.86
CA ALA A 114 19.63 -5.64 3.18
C ALA A 114 20.85 -5.36 2.27
N ASP A 115 21.57 -6.40 1.88
CA ASP A 115 22.67 -6.32 0.92
C ASP A 115 22.69 -7.56 -0.01
N PRO A 116 21.86 -7.54 -1.07
CA PRO A 116 21.76 -8.68 -1.99
C PRO A 116 23.05 -8.96 -2.75
N ALA A 117 23.90 -7.95 -2.94
CA ALA A 117 25.16 -8.07 -3.66
C ALA A 117 26.24 -8.75 -2.81
N ALA A 118 26.17 -8.62 -1.48
CA ALA A 118 27.07 -9.31 -0.57
C ALA A 118 26.74 -10.80 -0.42
N ASN A 119 25.48 -11.23 -0.63
CA ASN A 119 24.94 -12.55 -0.28
C ASN A 119 25.95 -13.69 -0.57
N PRO A 120 26.70 -14.13 0.46
CA PRO A 120 27.67 -15.19 0.30
C PRO A 120 26.99 -16.56 0.50
N GLY A 121 25.66 -16.61 0.60
CA GLY A 121 24.91 -17.84 0.73
C GLY A 121 25.02 -18.49 2.11
N LEU A 122 24.95 -19.82 2.12
CA LEU A 122 24.86 -20.62 3.33
C LEU A 122 25.74 -21.86 3.27
N LEU A 123 26.10 -22.34 4.46
CA LEU A 123 26.88 -23.55 4.71
C LEU A 123 26.04 -24.53 5.52
N LEU A 124 25.99 -25.79 5.10
CA LEU A 124 25.42 -26.87 5.89
C LEU A 124 26.51 -27.65 6.64
N VAL A 125 26.34 -27.80 7.95
CA VAL A 125 27.23 -28.59 8.81
C VAL A 125 26.44 -29.71 9.49
N GLY A 126 26.92 -30.94 9.32
CA GLY A 126 26.33 -32.12 9.92
C GLY A 126 26.81 -32.31 11.35
N ALA A 127 25.90 -32.65 12.25
CA ALA A 127 26.19 -33.05 13.62
C ALA A 127 25.40 -34.34 13.93
N GLY A 128 26.08 -35.48 13.80
CA GLY A 128 25.46 -36.79 13.98
C GLY A 128 26.24 -37.93 13.33
N PRO A 129 25.76 -39.17 13.47
CA PRO A 129 26.46 -40.37 13.03
C PRO A 129 26.35 -40.65 11.52
N ALA A 130 25.44 -39.98 10.80
CA ALA A 130 25.10 -40.30 9.42
C ALA A 130 25.55 -39.20 8.43
N SER A 131 25.98 -39.63 7.26
CA SER A 131 26.27 -38.81 6.09
C SER A 131 25.08 -38.79 5.13
N TYR A 132 24.90 -37.66 4.45
CA TYR A 132 23.82 -37.43 3.49
C TYR A 132 24.39 -36.90 2.18
N ARG A 133 23.88 -37.41 1.06
CA ARG A 133 24.17 -36.89 -0.28
C ARG A 133 22.91 -36.25 -0.86
N PHE A 134 23.07 -35.04 -1.38
CA PHE A 134 22.02 -34.27 -2.02
C PHE A 134 22.34 -34.06 -3.49
N TYR A 135 21.30 -33.97 -4.31
CA TYR A 135 21.45 -33.50 -5.68
C TYR A 135 22.05 -32.07 -5.71
N SER A 136 22.93 -31.84 -6.68
CA SER A 136 23.57 -30.55 -6.96
C SER A 136 22.85 -29.79 -8.08
N SER A 137 23.27 -28.55 -8.35
CA SER A 137 22.75 -27.67 -9.41
C SER A 137 23.03 -28.23 -10.81
N ASP A 138 24.06 -29.05 -10.93
CA ASP A 138 24.50 -29.73 -12.14
C ASP A 138 23.82 -31.09 -12.37
N ALA A 139 22.93 -31.52 -11.47
CA ALA A 139 22.20 -32.78 -11.61
C ALA A 139 21.41 -32.85 -12.91
N ALA A 140 21.38 -34.01 -13.58
CA ALA A 140 20.63 -34.18 -14.82
C ALA A 140 19.11 -34.02 -14.60
N GLU A 141 18.62 -34.49 -13.46
CA GLU A 141 17.24 -34.41 -13.00
C GLU A 141 16.93 -33.01 -12.47
N THR A 142 16.50 -32.11 -13.37
CA THR A 142 16.24 -30.70 -13.03
C THR A 142 15.25 -30.52 -11.88
N ASP A 143 14.27 -31.41 -11.77
CA ASP A 143 13.23 -31.34 -10.75
C ASP A 143 13.74 -31.72 -9.35
N LEU A 144 14.93 -32.32 -9.24
CA LEU A 144 15.54 -32.73 -7.97
C LEU A 144 16.65 -31.77 -7.51
N ARG A 145 16.96 -30.75 -8.32
CA ARG A 145 18.00 -29.76 -7.99
C ARG A 145 17.62 -28.94 -6.75
N PRO A 146 18.61 -28.39 -6.04
CA PRO A 146 18.35 -27.45 -4.95
C PRO A 146 17.53 -26.25 -5.40
N VAL A 147 16.53 -25.90 -4.60
CA VAL A 147 15.65 -24.76 -4.86
C VAL A 147 15.48 -23.94 -3.58
N LEU A 148 15.65 -22.63 -3.71
CA LEU A 148 15.23 -21.67 -2.69
C LEU A 148 13.84 -21.15 -3.07
N GLU A 149 12.83 -21.51 -2.28
CA GLU A 149 11.48 -21.00 -2.40
C GLU A 149 11.33 -19.77 -1.51
N ILE A 150 10.96 -18.64 -2.11
CA ILE A 150 10.70 -17.39 -1.38
C ILE A 150 9.26 -16.99 -1.61
N SER A 151 8.50 -16.80 -0.53
CA SER A 151 7.21 -16.13 -0.56
C SER A 151 7.34 -14.73 0.00
N TYR A 152 6.82 -13.71 -0.71
CA TYR A 152 6.92 -12.31 -0.28
C TYR A 152 5.70 -11.50 -0.73
N ALA A 153 5.48 -10.37 -0.07
CA ALA A 153 4.50 -9.37 -0.46
C ALA A 153 5.17 -8.15 -1.10
N LEU A 154 4.52 -7.54 -2.09
CA LEU A 154 4.87 -6.19 -2.51
C LEU A 154 3.92 -5.17 -1.86
N PRO A 155 4.43 -4.00 -1.43
CA PRO A 155 3.58 -2.93 -0.94
C PRO A 155 2.61 -2.53 -2.05
N ALA A 156 1.32 -2.40 -1.72
CA ALA A 156 0.38 -1.94 -2.73
C ALA A 156 0.73 -0.49 -3.09
N THR A 157 0.81 -0.22 -4.39
CA THR A 157 0.91 1.15 -4.90
C THR A 157 -0.36 1.88 -4.49
N PRO A 158 -0.30 3.04 -3.82
CA PRO A 158 -1.50 3.79 -3.50
C PRO A 158 -2.16 4.19 -4.82
N THR A 159 -3.31 3.60 -5.11
CA THR A 159 -4.14 4.04 -6.25
C THR A 159 -4.61 5.45 -5.94
N SER A 160 -4.32 6.40 -6.82
CA SER A 160 -4.86 7.76 -6.70
C SER A 160 -6.38 7.66 -6.66
N SER A 161 -6.96 7.86 -5.48
CA SER A 161 -8.40 7.97 -5.32
C SER A 161 -8.85 9.23 -6.06
N PRO A 162 -9.95 9.22 -6.82
CA PRO A 162 -10.44 10.43 -7.48
C PRO A 162 -10.64 11.51 -6.41
N THR A 163 -9.96 12.65 -6.60
CA THR A 163 -10.18 13.86 -5.80
C THR A 163 -11.68 14.17 -5.83
N PRO A 164 -12.36 14.36 -4.68
CA PRO A 164 -13.77 14.67 -4.68
C PRO A 164 -13.98 15.97 -5.48
N THR A 165 -14.59 15.86 -6.65
CA THR A 165 -14.97 17.01 -7.46
C THR A 165 -16.11 17.71 -6.72
N SER A 166 -15.89 18.96 -6.31
CA SER A 166 -16.98 19.81 -5.80
C SER A 166 -18.03 19.95 -6.90
N SER A 167 -19.17 19.27 -6.73
CA SER A 167 -20.31 19.43 -7.64
C SER A 167 -20.95 20.79 -7.38
N PRO A 168 -21.19 21.63 -8.40
CA PRO A 168 -21.90 22.88 -8.21
C PRO A 168 -23.32 22.56 -7.70
N THR A 169 -23.67 23.14 -6.55
CA THR A 169 -25.03 23.05 -5.99
C THR A 169 -26.02 23.66 -6.99
N PRO A 170 -27.16 23.01 -7.30
CA PRO A 170 -28.14 23.59 -8.20
C PRO A 170 -28.66 24.90 -7.62
N THR A 171 -28.40 26.01 -8.30
CA THR A 171 -28.94 27.32 -7.94
C THR A 171 -30.46 27.27 -8.14
N SER A 172 -31.23 27.40 -7.05
CA SER A 172 -32.68 27.51 -7.13
C SER A 172 -33.05 28.77 -7.93
N SER A 173 -33.53 28.58 -9.17
CA SER A 173 -34.08 29.66 -9.98
C SER A 173 -35.38 30.15 -9.34
N ALA A 174 -35.47 31.46 -9.07
CA ALA A 174 -36.69 32.07 -8.56
C ALA A 174 -37.85 31.85 -9.55
N SER A 175 -38.91 31.19 -9.08
CA SER A 175 -40.16 30.95 -9.83
C SER A 175 -40.83 32.28 -10.21
N PRO A 176 -41.41 32.42 -11.42
CA PRO A 176 -42.07 33.66 -11.83
C PRO A 176 -43.26 33.99 -10.92
N THR A 177 -43.40 35.27 -10.61
CA THR A 177 -44.43 35.84 -9.76
C THR A 177 -45.80 35.74 -10.44
N TRP A 178 -46.77 35.10 -9.77
CA TRP A 178 -48.16 35.07 -10.21
C TRP A 178 -48.73 36.49 -10.25
N THR A 179 -49.27 36.90 -11.40
CA THR A 179 -50.06 38.14 -11.56
C THR A 179 -51.49 37.88 -11.08
N PRO A 180 -51.98 38.47 -9.99
CA PRO A 180 -53.40 38.40 -9.66
C PRO A 180 -54.19 39.27 -10.66
N SER A 181 -55.11 38.64 -11.38
CA SER A 181 -56.17 39.32 -12.14
C SER A 181 -57.24 39.80 -11.16
N ALA A 182 -57.47 41.10 -11.10
CA ALA A 182 -58.61 41.69 -10.37
C ALA A 182 -59.46 42.50 -11.35
N THR A 183 -60.51 41.85 -11.86
CA THR A 183 -61.65 42.51 -12.50
C THR A 183 -62.52 43.14 -11.42
N TRP A 184 -62.71 44.46 -11.44
CA TRP A 184 -63.82 45.10 -10.74
C TRP A 184 -64.43 46.20 -11.60
N THR A 185 -65.70 46.00 -11.91
CA THR A 185 -66.60 46.97 -12.54
C THR A 185 -67.44 47.59 -11.43
N ALA A 186 -67.38 48.92 -11.29
CA ALA A 186 -68.33 49.66 -10.46
C ALA A 186 -68.73 50.96 -11.16
N THR A 187 -69.93 50.95 -11.72
CA THR A 187 -70.65 52.11 -12.23
C THR A 187 -71.35 52.80 -11.06
N ALA A 188 -71.10 54.10 -10.85
CA ALA A 188 -71.94 54.93 -9.99
C ALA A 188 -72.17 56.30 -10.64
N THR A 189 -73.41 56.52 -11.06
CA THR A 189 -73.98 57.80 -11.50
C THR A 189 -74.62 58.46 -10.28
N GLY A 190 -74.33 59.73 -10.01
CA GLY A 190 -74.93 60.47 -8.90
C GLY A 190 -74.68 61.96 -8.99
N THR A 191 -75.67 62.68 -9.53
CA THR A 191 -75.74 64.13 -9.71
C THR A 191 -76.35 64.78 -8.46
N ALA A 192 -75.78 65.89 -7.97
CA ALA A 192 -76.50 66.82 -7.11
C ALA A 192 -76.03 68.28 -7.31
N THR A 193 -76.97 69.12 -7.73
CA THR A 193 -76.91 70.57 -7.91
C THR A 193 -77.38 71.26 -6.61
N PRO A 194 -76.77 72.39 -6.18
CA PRO A 194 -77.08 73.04 -4.90
C PRO A 194 -78.32 73.94 -4.98
N SER A 195 -79.03 74.09 -3.86
CA SER A 195 -80.08 75.11 -3.66
C SER A 195 -79.74 75.93 -2.41
N ALA A 196 -79.80 77.25 -2.55
CA ALA A 196 -79.34 78.24 -1.59
C ALA A 196 -80.50 79.11 -1.05
N THR A 197 -80.22 79.77 0.07
CA THR A 197 -80.57 81.17 0.41
C THR A 197 -81.49 81.35 1.62
N GLY A 198 -80.91 81.98 2.65
CA GLY A 198 -81.57 82.64 3.76
C GLY A 198 -80.55 83.53 4.47
N THR A 199 -80.62 84.84 4.20
CA THR A 199 -79.65 85.89 4.52
C THR A 199 -79.87 86.49 5.91
N ALA A 200 -78.81 86.67 6.70
CA ALA A 200 -78.67 87.76 7.71
C ALA A 200 -77.19 88.00 8.10
N THR A 201 -76.66 89.12 7.61
CA THR A 201 -75.79 90.11 8.27
C THR A 201 -74.61 89.69 9.18
N ALA A 202 -73.41 89.59 8.58
CA ALA A 202 -72.17 90.21 9.05
C ALA A 202 -71.17 90.39 7.86
N THR A 203 -70.41 91.48 7.90
CA THR A 203 -69.75 92.23 6.80
C THR A 203 -68.29 91.77 6.48
N PRO A 204 -67.59 92.40 5.50
CA PRO A 204 -67.30 91.98 4.11
C PRO A 204 -66.00 91.14 3.96
N SER A 205 -65.78 90.34 2.90
CA SER A 205 -65.25 90.78 1.60
C SER A 205 -65.18 89.60 0.62
N ALA A 206 -65.67 89.85 -0.60
CA ALA A 206 -65.64 89.12 -1.87
C ALA A 206 -64.35 88.32 -2.18
N THR A 207 -64.27 87.31 -3.06
CA THR A 207 -65.17 86.55 -3.97
C THR A 207 -64.27 85.45 -4.64
N PRO A 208 -64.81 84.31 -5.13
CA PRO A 208 -64.22 82.97 -4.96
C PRO A 208 -63.62 82.32 -6.22
N THR A 209 -62.69 81.38 -6.04
CA THR A 209 -62.38 80.21 -6.91
C THR A 209 -61.37 79.33 -6.12
N TRP A 210 -61.50 78.01 -5.99
CA TRP A 210 -60.79 77.03 -6.83
C TRP A 210 -60.99 75.56 -6.38
N THR A 211 -60.99 74.66 -7.38
CA THR A 211 -60.57 73.24 -7.44
C THR A 211 -60.52 72.37 -6.18
N ALA A 212 -61.35 71.31 -6.17
CA ALA A 212 -61.07 70.08 -5.44
C ALA A 212 -60.21 69.15 -6.31
N THR A 213 -58.88 69.29 -6.23
CA THR A 213 -57.94 68.32 -6.80
C THR A 213 -57.69 67.23 -5.75
N ALA A 214 -58.35 66.09 -5.88
CA ALA A 214 -58.02 64.89 -5.12
C ALA A 214 -56.67 64.33 -5.60
N THR A 215 -55.57 64.81 -5.03
CA THR A 215 -54.24 64.23 -5.22
C THR A 215 -54.02 63.23 -4.08
N GLY A 216 -54.53 62.01 -4.25
CA GLY A 216 -54.11 60.88 -3.42
C GLY A 216 -52.70 60.47 -3.85
N THR A 217 -51.71 61.11 -3.27
CA THR A 217 -50.29 60.78 -3.47
C THR A 217 -50.07 59.35 -3.00
N ALA A 218 -49.88 58.43 -3.96
CA ALA A 218 -49.49 57.07 -3.68
C ALA A 218 -48.10 57.07 -3.06
N THR A 219 -48.03 56.84 -1.76
CA THR A 219 -46.77 56.55 -1.07
C THR A 219 -46.26 55.20 -1.59
N PRO A 220 -45.09 55.13 -2.27
CA PRO A 220 -44.50 53.84 -2.61
C PRO A 220 -44.11 53.14 -1.31
N SER A 221 -44.75 52.01 -1.06
CA SER A 221 -44.41 51.10 0.04
C SER A 221 -42.97 50.60 -0.16
N PRO A 222 -42.11 50.62 0.89
CA PRO A 222 -40.74 50.16 0.75
C PRO A 222 -40.69 48.68 0.37
N THR A 223 -39.87 48.40 -0.63
CA THR A 223 -39.50 47.09 -1.12
C THR A 223 -38.94 46.24 0.02
N TRP A 224 -39.58 45.12 0.34
CA TRP A 224 -38.95 44.07 1.15
C TRP A 224 -37.82 43.45 0.34
N THR A 225 -36.58 43.88 0.58
CA THR A 225 -35.40 43.18 0.07
C THR A 225 -35.11 42.01 1.01
N ALA A 226 -35.64 40.83 0.70
CA ALA A 226 -35.17 39.60 1.32
C ALA A 226 -33.71 39.38 0.89
N THR A 227 -32.75 39.75 1.75
CA THR A 227 -31.33 39.41 1.56
C THR A 227 -31.15 37.99 2.04
N ASP A 228 -31.40 37.03 1.16
CA ASP A 228 -31.24 35.62 1.45
C ASP A 228 -29.73 35.30 1.51
N THR A 229 -29.14 35.41 2.71
CA THR A 229 -27.72 35.12 2.94
C THR A 229 -27.55 33.62 3.10
N HIS A 230 -27.49 32.90 1.98
CA HIS A 230 -27.18 31.47 1.98
C HIS A 230 -25.68 31.26 2.27
N THR A 231 -25.35 30.92 3.51
CA THR A 231 -24.02 30.41 3.85
C THR A 231 -23.95 28.94 3.44
N ALA A 232 -23.38 28.68 2.26
CA ALA A 232 -23.15 27.32 1.79
C ALA A 232 -22.10 26.64 2.68
N THR A 233 -22.54 25.69 3.52
CA THR A 233 -21.61 24.81 4.24
C THR A 233 -21.15 23.73 3.27
N ALA A 234 -19.88 23.77 2.86
CA ALA A 234 -19.31 22.70 2.06
C ALA A 234 -19.18 21.43 2.91
N THR A 235 -20.03 20.43 2.65
CA THR A 235 -19.92 19.12 3.28
C THR A 235 -18.81 18.34 2.58
N THR A 236 -17.62 18.24 3.20
CA THR A 236 -16.57 17.33 2.74
C THR A 236 -16.95 15.90 3.13
N THR A 237 -17.37 15.09 2.16
CA THR A 237 -17.51 13.65 2.37
C THR A 237 -16.12 13.06 2.59
N PRO A 238 -15.82 12.39 3.72
CA PRO A 238 -14.55 11.69 3.89
C PRO A 238 -14.45 10.58 2.85
N THR A 239 -13.55 10.73 1.88
CA THR A 239 -13.22 9.68 0.93
C THR A 239 -12.53 8.55 1.68
N ALA A 240 -13.10 7.34 1.66
CA ALA A 240 -12.45 6.16 2.21
C ALA A 240 -11.08 5.98 1.56
N THR A 241 -10.01 6.03 2.35
CA THR A 241 -8.67 5.67 1.88
C THR A 241 -8.70 4.19 1.55
N PRO A 242 -8.39 3.76 0.30
CA PRO A 242 -8.32 2.34 0.01
C PRO A 242 -7.24 1.71 0.89
N THR A 243 -7.62 0.72 1.69
CA THR A 243 -6.66 -0.12 2.41
C THR A 243 -5.90 -0.92 1.37
N ALA A 244 -4.61 -0.61 1.21
CA ALA A 244 -3.67 -1.32 0.38
C ALA A 244 -3.53 -2.78 0.85
N THR A 245 -4.11 -3.74 0.13
CA THR A 245 -3.90 -5.17 0.40
C THR A 245 -2.59 -5.62 -0.26
N PRO A 246 -1.63 -6.21 0.47
CA PRO A 246 -0.41 -6.73 -0.13
C PRO A 246 -0.73 -7.88 -1.10
N VAL A 247 -0.04 -7.89 -2.25
CA VAL A 247 -0.08 -9.00 -3.20
C VAL A 247 1.08 -9.94 -2.91
N TRP A 248 0.76 -11.23 -2.74
CA TRP A 248 1.73 -12.27 -2.41
C TRP A 248 2.25 -12.97 -3.67
N PHE A 249 3.57 -13.15 -3.72
CA PHE A 249 4.30 -13.83 -4.78
C PHE A 249 5.06 -15.02 -4.20
N ARG A 250 5.29 -16.03 -5.04
CA ARG A 250 6.19 -17.15 -4.76
C ARG A 250 7.20 -17.26 -5.89
N GLN A 251 8.48 -17.26 -5.55
CA GLN A 251 9.58 -17.35 -6.52
C GLN A 251 10.51 -18.50 -6.17
N TYR A 252 10.95 -19.21 -7.20
CA TYR A 252 11.87 -20.33 -7.10
C TYR A 252 13.20 -19.94 -7.71
N LEU A 253 14.24 -19.88 -6.89
CA LEU A 253 15.60 -19.57 -7.34
C LEU A 253 16.40 -20.87 -7.46
N PRO A 254 16.86 -21.25 -8.66
CA PRO A 254 17.74 -22.39 -8.81
C PRO A 254 19.09 -22.08 -8.17
N TRP A 255 19.72 -23.10 -7.59
CA TRP A 255 21.12 -22.95 -7.19
C TRP A 255 21.98 -22.74 -8.44
N LEU A 256 22.68 -21.60 -8.51
CA LEU A 256 23.55 -21.30 -9.64
C LEU A 256 24.95 -21.81 -9.35
N GLY A 257 25.41 -22.71 -10.22
CA GLY A 257 26.80 -23.14 -10.38
C GLY A 257 27.72 -21.99 -10.79
N ARG A 258 28.10 -21.07 -9.89
CA ARG A 258 28.94 -19.89 -10.24
C ARG A 258 30.44 -20.22 -10.27
#